data_AF-A0A0Q3FJC0-F1
#
_entry.id   AF-A0A0Q3FJC0-F1
#
_cell.length_a   1.000
_cell.length_b   1.000
_cell.length_c   1.000
_cell.angle_alpha   90.00
_cell.angle_beta   90.00
_cell.angle_gamma   90.00
#
_symmetry.space_group_name_H-M   'P 1'
#
loop_
_entity.id
_entity.type
_entity.pdbx_description
1 polymer ?
#
loop_
_entity_poly.entity_id
_entity_poly.type
_entity_poly.pdbx_seq_one_letter_code
_entity_poly.pdbx_strand_id
1 'polypeptide(L)'
;MRPNCFSHYFRWLPDLVQLSTNVQIVGLAAVCWAIWKFRNDASFEHKLIKDPAELICRACAFLNYWAELQKDGNREVLLAGASNLQAKALDLRDGANGSKRRLQIEEA
;
A
#
# COMPACT_ATOMS: atom_id res chain seq x y z
N MET A 1 -12.21 15.49 5.85
CA MET A 1 -13.30 14.50 5.75
C MET A 1 -12.72 13.10 5.90
N ARG A 2 -13.20 12.31 6.86
CA ARG A 2 -12.79 10.89 6.99
C ARG A 2 -13.55 10.05 5.94
N PRO A 3 -12.88 9.27 5.08
CA PRO A 3 -13.56 8.42 4.12
C PRO A 3 -14.15 7.22 4.85
N ASN A 4 -15.45 7.28 5.18
CA ASN A 4 -16.18 6.24 5.92
C ASN A 4 -16.89 5.22 5.01
N CYS A 5 -16.75 5.31 3.69
CA CYS A 5 -17.44 4.42 2.76
C CYS A 5 -16.63 4.13 1.49
N PHE A 6 -16.62 2.86 1.08
CA PHE A 6 -15.95 2.34 -0.12
C PHE A 6 -16.41 3.03 -1.41
N SER A 7 -17.68 3.46 -1.45
CA SER A 7 -18.27 4.16 -2.60
C SER A 7 -17.62 5.52 -2.88
N HIS A 8 -17.03 6.18 -1.87
CA HIS A 8 -16.27 7.42 -2.08
C HIS A 8 -14.90 7.15 -2.70
N TYR A 9 -14.27 6.00 -2.43
CA TYR A 9 -13.01 5.62 -3.08
C TYR A 9 -13.19 5.48 -4.59
N PHE A 10 -14.24 4.77 -5.03
CA PHE A 10 -14.53 4.59 -6.45
C PHE A 10 -14.93 5.87 -7.20
N ARG A 11 -15.32 6.94 -6.49
CA ARG A 11 -15.61 8.24 -7.10
C ARG A 11 -14.37 9.11 -7.30
N TRP A 12 -13.31 8.90 -6.52
CA TRP A 12 -12.08 9.71 -6.56
C TRP A 12 -10.92 9.01 -7.31
N LEU A 13 -10.84 7.69 -7.24
CA LEU A 13 -9.83 6.89 -7.93
C LEU A 13 -9.78 7.08 -9.46
N PRO A 14 -10.91 7.12 -10.19
CA PRO A 14 -10.87 7.30 -11.64
C PRO A 14 -10.49 8.73 -12.08
N ASP A 15 -10.72 9.74 -11.24
CA ASP A 15 -10.28 11.13 -11.49
C ASP A 15 -8.76 11.29 -11.30
N LEU A 16 -8.16 10.50 -10.40
CA LEU A 16 -6.74 10.58 -10.06
C LEU A 16 -5.86 9.66 -10.92
N VAL A 17 -6.41 8.55 -11.43
CA VAL A 17 -5.66 7.56 -12.20
C VAL A 17 -6.50 7.09 -13.38
N GLN A 18 -6.04 7.34 -14.62
CA GLN A 18 -6.60 6.79 -15.85
C GLN A 18 -6.34 5.28 -15.95
N LEU A 19 -6.98 4.52 -15.06
CA LEU A 19 -6.71 3.11 -14.86
C LEU A 19 -7.95 2.29 -15.12
N SER A 20 -7.79 1.14 -15.78
CA SER A 20 -8.90 0.25 -16.05
C SER A 20 -9.56 -0.21 -14.74
N THR A 21 -10.89 -0.31 -14.74
CA THR A 21 -11.69 -0.70 -13.56
C THR A 21 -11.18 -2.01 -12.92
N ASN A 22 -10.73 -2.95 -13.75
CA ASN A 22 -10.16 -4.22 -13.29
C ASN A 22 -8.91 -4.01 -12.44
N VAL A 23 -7.99 -3.16 -12.89
CA VAL A 23 -6.75 -2.87 -12.14
C VAL A 23 -7.05 -2.13 -10.84
N GLN A 24 -8.05 -1.23 -10.84
CA GLN A 24 -8.51 -0.57 -9.61
C GLN A 24 -9.05 -1.58 -8.58
N ILE A 25 -9.86 -2.54 -9.02
CA ILE A 25 -10.42 -3.58 -8.15
C ILE A 25 -9.31 -4.48 -7.59
N VAL A 26 -8.37 -4.92 -8.44
CA VAL A 26 -7.24 -5.75 -8.03
C VAL A 26 -6.36 -5.03 -7.01
N GLY A 27 -6.06 -3.76 -7.23
CA GLY A 27 -5.29 -2.95 -6.28
C GLY A 27 -5.99 -2.75 -4.95
N LEU A 28 -7.29 -2.46 -4.97
CA LEU A 28 -8.09 -2.31 -3.77
C LEU A 28 -8.17 -3.63 -2.97
N ALA A 29 -8.39 -4.74 -3.67
CA ALA A 29 -8.42 -6.06 -3.06
C ALA A 29 -7.07 -6.42 -2.42
N ALA A 30 -5.93 -6.09 -3.06
CA ALA A 30 -4.61 -6.37 -2.51
C ALA A 30 -4.34 -5.57 -1.23
N VAL A 31 -4.73 -4.28 -1.19
CA VAL A 31 -4.63 -3.44 0.01
C VAL A 31 -5.53 -3.96 1.13
N CYS A 32 -6.79 -4.29 0.81
CA CYS A 32 -7.71 -4.87 1.79
C CYS A 32 -7.20 -6.20 2.36
N TRP A 33 -6.63 -7.05 1.51
CA TRP A 33 -6.05 -8.31 1.92
C TRP A 33 -4.83 -8.12 2.84
N ALA A 34 -3.95 -7.17 2.51
CA ALA A 34 -2.81 -6.81 3.35
C ALA A 34 -3.27 -6.31 4.73
N ILE A 35 -4.28 -5.44 4.79
CA ILE A 35 -4.87 -4.93 6.05
C ILE A 35 -5.48 -6.07 6.86
N TRP A 36 -6.23 -6.95 6.21
CA TRP A 36 -6.85 -8.09 6.89
C TRP A 36 -5.79 -9.02 7.49
N LYS A 37 -4.75 -9.37 6.72
CA LYS A 37 -3.67 -10.24 7.18
C LYS A 37 -2.88 -9.61 8.33
N PHE A 38 -2.64 -8.31 8.26
CA PHE A 38 -2.02 -7.53 9.32
C PHE A 38 -2.83 -7.55 10.62
N ARG A 39 -4.15 -7.33 10.52
CA ARG A 39 -5.05 -7.42 11.68
C ARG A 39 -5.05 -8.83 12.28
N ASN A 40 -5.05 -9.85 11.41
CA ASN A 40 -4.96 -11.24 11.84
C ASN A 40 -3.63 -11.53 12.55
N ASP A 41 -2.51 -11.09 11.99
CA ASP A 41 -1.19 -11.28 12.61
C ASP A 41 -1.11 -10.52 13.95
N ALA A 42 -1.69 -9.32 14.07
CA ALA A 42 -1.73 -8.59 15.34
C ALA A 42 -2.59 -9.29 16.41
N SER A 43 -3.73 -9.86 16.02
CA SER A 43 -4.65 -10.55 16.95
C SER A 43 -4.19 -11.95 17.36
N PHE A 44 -3.50 -12.68 16.47
CA PHE A 44 -3.10 -14.07 16.72
C PHE A 44 -1.63 -14.23 17.12
N GLU A 45 -0.73 -13.43 16.55
CA GLU A 45 0.71 -13.56 16.77
C GLU A 45 1.25 -12.49 17.76
N HIS A 46 0.39 -11.58 18.23
CA HIS A 46 0.77 -10.40 19.03
C HIS A 46 1.88 -9.55 18.37
N LYS A 47 2.06 -9.67 17.06
CA LYS A 47 3.02 -8.88 16.29
C LYS A 47 2.40 -7.52 16.02
N LEU A 48 2.72 -6.55 16.87
CA LEU A 48 2.45 -5.15 16.58
C LEU A 48 3.36 -4.71 15.44
N ILE A 49 2.75 -4.24 14.35
CA ILE A 49 3.54 -3.72 13.23
C ILE A 49 4.18 -2.41 13.64
N LYS A 50 5.49 -2.35 13.39
CA LYS A 50 6.35 -1.24 13.76
C LYS A 50 6.35 -0.13 12.72
N ASP A 51 6.01 -0.45 11.47
CA ASP A 51 6.18 0.47 10.36
C ASP A 51 5.10 0.33 9.26
N PRO A 52 4.44 1.44 8.85
CA PRO A 52 3.43 1.41 7.80
C PRO A 52 3.98 1.02 6.42
N ALA A 53 5.29 1.12 6.16
CA ALA A 53 5.87 0.67 4.90
C ALA A 53 5.88 -0.87 4.79
N GLU A 54 5.85 -1.61 5.91
CA GLU A 54 5.69 -3.07 5.88
C GLU A 54 4.33 -3.48 5.31
N LEU A 55 3.26 -2.76 5.68
CA LEU A 55 1.92 -2.97 5.12
C LEU A 55 1.94 -2.74 3.61
N ILE A 56 2.54 -1.64 3.18
CA ILE A 56 2.62 -1.26 1.76
C ILE A 56 3.45 -2.27 0.98
N CYS A 57 4.59 -2.70 1.52
CA CYS A 57 5.44 -3.72 0.90
C CYS A 57 4.68 -5.05 0.73
N ARG A 58 3.88 -5.44 1.74
CA ARG A 58 3.04 -6.64 1.66
C ARG A 58 1.94 -6.51 0.61
N ALA A 59 1.30 -5.34 0.53
CA ALA A 59 0.34 -5.05 -0.52
C ALA A 59 0.99 -5.10 -1.92
N CYS A 60 2.22 -4.58 -2.07
CA CYS A 60 2.98 -4.65 -3.32
C CYS A 60 3.33 -6.09 -3.71
N ALA A 61 3.67 -6.95 -2.75
CA ALA A 61 3.90 -8.36 -3.00
C ALA A 61 2.63 -9.07 -3.52
N PHE A 62 1.46 -8.77 -2.94
CA PHE A 62 0.18 -9.28 -3.45
C PHE A 62 -0.15 -8.73 -4.84
N LEU A 63 0.11 -7.45 -5.09
CA LEU A 63 -0.07 -6.84 -6.41
C LEU A 63 0.79 -7.52 -7.47
N ASN A 64 2.07 -7.78 -7.18
CA ASN A 64 2.96 -8.49 -8.10
C ASN A 64 2.45 -9.91 -8.38
N TYR A 65 2.04 -10.64 -7.35
CA TYR A 65 1.48 -11.98 -7.50
C TYR A 65 0.17 -11.97 -8.32
N TRP A 66 -0.72 -11.02 -8.09
CA TRP A 66 -2.00 -10.93 -8.79
C TRP A 66 -1.88 -10.30 -10.18
N ALA A 67 -0.80 -9.58 -10.48
CA ALA A 67 -0.50 -9.07 -11.81
C ALA A 67 -0.29 -10.21 -12.80
N GLU A 68 0.30 -11.34 -12.36
CA GLU A 68 0.49 -12.53 -13.19
C GLU A 68 -0.83 -13.19 -13.58
N LEU A 69 -1.90 -12.96 -12.82
CA LEU A 69 -3.25 -13.44 -13.14
C LEU A 69 -4.00 -12.53 -14.12
N GLN A 70 -3.45 -11.36 -14.47
CA GLN A 70 -4.09 -10.42 -15.39
C GLN A 70 -3.59 -10.57 -16.83
N LYS A 71 -4.42 -10.17 -17.80
CA LYS A 71 -4.04 -10.07 -19.21
C LYS A 71 -2.90 -9.05 -19.39
N ASP A 72 -2.08 -9.23 -20.43
CA ASP A 72 -0.80 -8.51 -20.62
C ASP A 72 -0.88 -6.99 -20.41
N GLY A 73 -1.90 -6.32 -20.96
CA GLY A 73 -2.04 -4.86 -20.82
C GLY A 73 -2.31 -4.35 -19.40
N ASN A 74 -2.90 -5.17 -18.52
CA ASN A 74 -3.16 -4.79 -17.12
C ASN A 74 -2.01 -5.23 -16.19
N ARG A 75 -1.28 -6.28 -16.57
CA ARG A 75 -0.15 -6.84 -15.80
C ARG A 75 0.95 -5.80 -15.63
N GLU A 76 1.41 -5.19 -16.72
CA GLU A 76 2.49 -4.21 -16.68
C GLU A 76 2.15 -2.99 -15.82
N VAL A 77 0.89 -2.54 -15.88
CA VAL A 77 0.42 -1.40 -15.09
C VAL A 77 0.37 -1.73 -13.60
N LEU A 78 -0.01 -2.96 -13.23
CA LEU A 78 0.02 -3.41 -11.85
C LEU A 78 1.46 -3.51 -11.31
N LEU A 79 2.39 -4.04 -12.09
CA LEU A 79 3.80 -4.16 -11.71
C LEU A 79 4.48 -2.79 -11.54
N ALA A 80 4.23 -1.86 -12.47
CA ALA A 80 4.70 -0.48 -12.38
C ALA A 80 4.09 0.24 -11.17
N GLY A 81 2.79 0.06 -10.93
CA GLY A 81 2.09 0.60 -9.77
C GLY A 81 2.66 0.09 -8.44
N ALA A 82 2.91 -1.22 -8.34
CA ALA A 82 3.50 -1.84 -7.16
C ALA A 82 4.92 -1.32 -6.89
N SER A 83 5.75 -1.20 -7.92
CA SER A 83 7.12 -0.69 -7.80
C SER A 83 7.15 0.77 -7.34
N ASN A 84 6.30 1.62 -7.93
CA ASN A 84 6.19 3.03 -7.55
C ASN A 84 5.68 3.20 -6.11
N LEU A 85 4.71 2.39 -5.71
CA LEU A 85 4.15 2.43 -4.37
C LEU A 85 5.18 1.98 -3.32
N GLN A 86 5.95 0.92 -3.63
CA GLN A 86 7.03 0.45 -2.77
C GLN A 86 8.14 1.51 -2.65
N ALA A 87 8.58 2.12 -3.75
CA ALA A 87 9.60 3.17 -3.72
C ALA A 87 9.17 4.36 -2.85
N LYS A 88 7.93 4.84 -2.99
CA LYS A 88 7.38 5.92 -2.15
C LYS A 88 7.28 5.54 -0.67
N ALA A 89 6.93 4.30 -0.38
CA ALA A 89 6.86 3.83 1.01
C ALA A 89 8.25 3.78 1.67
N LEU A 90 9.27 3.37 0.91
CA LEU A 90 10.66 3.36 1.38
C LEU A 90 11.19 4.79 1.61
N ASP A 91 10.90 5.71 0.70
CA ASP A 91 11.26 7.13 0.82
C ASP A 91 10.61 7.77 2.06
N LEU A 92 9.31 7.55 2.26
CA LEU A 92 8.59 8.03 3.45
C LEU A 92 9.21 7.49 4.74
N ARG A 93 9.61 6.22 4.75
CA ARG A 93 10.26 5.58 5.90
C ARG A 93 11.64 6.19 6.16
N ASP A 94 12.41 6.47 5.12
CA ASP A 94 13.74 7.09 5.27
C ASP A 94 13.62 8.52 5.81
N GLY A 95 12.70 9.32 5.27
CA GLY A 95 12.41 10.66 5.76
C GLY A 95 11.91 10.69 7.21
N ALA A 96 11.07 9.72 7.61
CA ALA A 96 10.61 9.56 8.98
C ALA A 96 11.75 9.18 9.94
N ASN A 97 12.66 8.30 9.51
CA ASN A 97 13.84 7.93 10.29
C ASN A 97 14.87 9.06 10.39
N GLY A 98 15.02 9.88 9.34
CA GLY A 98 15.84 11.10 9.37
C GLY A 98 15.32 12.11 10.38
N SER A 99 14.01 12.34 10.40
CA SER A 99 13.36 13.26 11.34
C SER A 99 13.46 12.79 12.79
N LYS A 100 13.25 11.49 13.05
CA LYS A 100 13.44 10.88 14.39
C LYS A 100 14.86 11.05 14.92
N ARG A 101 15.88 10.81 14.08
CA ARG A 101 17.29 10.98 14.46
C ARG A 101 17.62 12.43 14.80
N ARG A 102 17.04 13.40 14.09
CA ARG A 102 17.27 14.82 14.33
C ARG A 102 16.70 15.28 15.68
N LEU A 103 15.48 14.85 16.00
CA LEU A 103 14.85 15.13 17.29
C LEU A 103 15.66 14.55 18.46
N GLN A 104 16.20 13.33 18.33
CA GLN A 104 17.05 12.72 19.34
C GLN A 104 18.41 13.42 19.55
N ILE A 105 18.91 14.15 18.55
CA ILE A 105 20.14 14.96 18.66
C ILE A 105 19.83 16.33 19.26
N GLU A 106 18.62 16.87 19.04
CA GLU A 106 18.20 18.17 19.55
C GLU A 106 17.71 18.10 21.02
N GLU A 107 17.38 16.90 21.52
CA GLU A 107 17.02 16.63 22.91
C GLU A 107 18.19 16.12 23.79
N ALA A 108 19.41 16.02 23.26
CA ALA A 108 20.62 15.54 23.94
C ALA A 108 21.62 16.67 24.22
#